data_AF-A0A960YKX1-F1
#
_entry.id   AF-A0A960YKX1-F1
#
_cell.length_a   1.000
_cell.length_b   1.000
_cell.length_c   1.000
_cell.angle_alpha   90.00
_cell.angle_beta   90.00
_cell.angle_gamma   90.00
#
_symmetry.space_group_name_H-M   'P 1'
#
loop_
_entity.id
_entity.type
_entity.pdbx_description
1 polymer ?
#
loop_
_entity_poly.entity_id
_entity_poly.type
_entity_poly.pdbx_seq_one_letter_code
_entity_poly.pdbx_strand_id
1 'polypeptide(L)'
;MNRKGITFALILSLLAASYVKAESVGEKAYEKRNELILILRKLRPMVYNFPCEPLPECLPKDINEQRTNPGVNVTKYRDIKRIYQEGLIYLFERNFINSYSRFLEAQARLDNLLEGLSQQYIDRTEIMIRESIERKNPNDPRDTSVVDISIDYGPNSKLRRDFDKDREIPTDVRRYDPRNYHYVENKYRIEANMKKGYEMLGLAKQARLDAVQIGRELPAGRTLSPRQLQKRIEGYLDSIELARKAKLNAEFIFALKYPYENYYMLNPTGKTEALDGEQAEIPTIHGVQMNWSKNPYAFPKKLHPIFDLRVPEKWHRDTVDAREMRFDDEVDVNLRFRYHKEGQKPVEILKDEDGKNLNSKPNPGL
;
A
#
# COMPACT_ATOMS: atom_id res chain seq x y z
N MET A 1 -62.73 5.44 -39.36
CA MET A 1 -61.45 5.68 -38.63
C MET A 1 -60.55 6.57 -39.46
N ASN A 2 -60.15 7.71 -38.89
CA ASN A 2 -59.59 8.85 -39.63
C ASN A 2 -58.11 8.59 -39.96
N ARG A 3 -57.82 8.13 -41.20
CA ARG A 3 -56.45 7.82 -41.67
C ARG A 3 -55.44 8.96 -41.48
N LYS A 4 -55.90 10.21 -41.46
CA LYS A 4 -55.06 11.40 -41.22
C LYS A 4 -54.61 11.56 -39.77
N GLY A 5 -55.37 11.05 -38.80
CA GLY A 5 -54.99 11.10 -37.38
C GLY A 5 -53.94 10.06 -37.00
N ILE A 6 -53.98 8.89 -37.65
CA ILE A 6 -53.02 7.80 -37.41
C ILE A 6 -51.65 8.14 -37.99
N THR A 7 -51.59 8.76 -39.18
CA THR A 7 -50.31 9.22 -39.76
C THR A 7 -49.68 10.36 -38.97
N PHE A 8 -50.48 11.29 -38.43
CA PHE A 8 -49.96 12.37 -37.60
C PHE A 8 -49.40 11.87 -36.27
N ALA A 9 -50.06 10.90 -35.63
CA ALA A 9 -49.56 10.25 -34.41
C ALA A 9 -48.27 9.45 -34.65
N LEU A 10 -48.15 8.77 -35.80
CA LEU A 10 -46.94 8.02 -36.17
C LEU A 10 -45.75 8.95 -36.45
N ILE A 11 -45.96 10.08 -37.14
CA ILE A 11 -44.91 11.08 -37.39
C ILE A 11 -44.47 11.76 -36.08
N LEU A 12 -45.41 12.06 -35.17
CA LEU A 12 -45.07 12.62 -33.85
C LEU A 12 -44.28 11.61 -32.99
N SER A 13 -44.60 10.32 -33.08
CA SER A 13 -43.86 9.25 -32.37
C SER A 13 -42.45 9.01 -32.94
N LEU A 14 -42.26 9.16 -34.26
CA LEU A 14 -40.96 9.09 -34.92
C LEU A 14 -40.08 10.33 -34.64
N LEU A 15 -40.70 11.51 -34.46
CA LEU A 15 -40.02 12.74 -34.03
C LEU A 15 -39.68 12.74 -32.52
N ALA A 16 -40.46 12.04 -31.70
CA ALA A 16 -40.13 11.83 -30.29
C ALA A 16 -39.00 10.80 -30.08
N ALA A 17 -38.87 9.81 -30.97
CA ALA A 17 -37.82 8.79 -30.90
C ALA A 17 -36.44 9.25 -31.41
N SER A 18 -36.35 10.42 -32.05
CA SER A 18 -35.09 10.99 -32.56
C SER A 18 -34.37 11.93 -31.59
N TYR A 19 -34.86 12.07 -30.36
CA TYR A 19 -34.15 12.75 -29.25
C TYR A 19 -33.15 11.85 -28.51
N VAL A 20 -32.65 10.79 -29.15
CA VAL A 20 -31.36 10.21 -28.77
C VAL A 20 -30.31 11.24 -29.19
N LYS A 21 -29.91 12.11 -28.26
CA LYS A 21 -28.87 13.12 -28.49
C LYS A 21 -27.67 12.45 -29.18
N ALA A 22 -27.49 12.72 -30.46
CA ALA A 22 -26.28 12.37 -31.16
C ALA A 22 -25.16 13.26 -30.58
N GLU A 23 -24.48 12.76 -29.54
CA GLU A 23 -23.30 13.41 -28.98
C GLU A 23 -22.29 13.67 -30.10
N SER A 24 -21.82 14.90 -30.18
CA SER A 24 -20.82 15.28 -31.16
C SER A 24 -19.54 14.47 -30.93
N VAL A 25 -18.81 14.12 -32.00
CA VAL A 25 -17.54 13.38 -31.87
C VAL A 25 -16.53 14.15 -31.02
N GLY A 26 -16.59 15.49 -31.04
CA GLY A 26 -15.80 16.35 -30.16
C GLY A 26 -16.14 16.13 -28.69
N GLU A 27 -17.42 16.12 -28.32
CA GLU A 27 -17.88 15.89 -26.94
C GLU A 27 -17.41 14.52 -26.42
N LYS A 28 -17.55 13.46 -27.22
CA LYS A 28 -17.05 12.11 -26.88
C LYS A 28 -15.54 12.08 -26.64
N ALA A 29 -14.78 12.79 -27.47
CA ALA A 29 -13.33 12.91 -27.31
C ALA A 29 -12.96 13.65 -26.01
N TYR A 30 -13.66 14.74 -25.69
CA TYR A 30 -13.47 15.49 -24.45
C TYR A 30 -13.83 14.68 -23.20
N GLU A 31 -14.93 13.95 -23.24
CA GLU A 31 -15.35 13.09 -22.12
C GLU A 31 -14.33 11.99 -21.87
N LYS A 32 -13.93 11.25 -22.92
CA LYS A 32 -12.89 10.21 -22.77
C LYS A 32 -11.57 10.77 -22.29
N ARG A 33 -11.14 11.93 -22.77
CA ARG A 33 -9.94 12.61 -22.27
C ARG A 33 -10.02 12.82 -20.76
N ASN A 34 -11.13 13.38 -20.27
CA ASN A 34 -11.31 13.71 -18.86
C ASN A 34 -11.36 12.45 -17.97
N GLU A 35 -11.93 11.36 -18.46
CA GLU A 35 -11.90 10.08 -17.76
C GLU A 35 -10.48 9.50 -17.68
N LEU A 36 -9.79 9.39 -18.81
CA LEU A 36 -8.48 8.73 -18.89
C LEU A 36 -7.42 9.44 -18.06
N ILE A 37 -7.45 10.78 -17.99
CA ILE A 37 -6.46 11.53 -17.20
C ILE A 37 -6.59 11.25 -15.69
N LEU A 38 -7.80 11.01 -15.19
CA LEU A 38 -8.01 10.66 -13.78
C LEU A 38 -7.41 9.29 -13.48
N ILE A 39 -7.63 8.33 -14.37
CA ILE A 39 -7.09 6.97 -14.24
C ILE A 39 -5.55 6.99 -14.32
N LEU A 40 -4.98 7.71 -15.29
CA LEU A 40 -3.53 7.87 -15.45
C LEU A 40 -2.87 8.50 -14.22
N ARG A 41 -3.52 9.49 -13.59
CA ARG A 41 -3.02 10.10 -12.36
C ARG A 41 -2.99 9.11 -11.20
N LYS A 42 -4.06 8.32 -11.01
CA LYS A 42 -4.14 7.28 -9.97
C LYS A 42 -3.12 6.14 -10.18
N LEU A 43 -2.88 5.76 -11.45
CA LEU A 43 -1.95 4.70 -11.81
C LEU A 43 -0.48 5.03 -11.56
N ARG A 44 -0.10 6.30 -11.57
CA ARG A 44 1.29 6.71 -11.44
C ARG A 44 1.98 6.13 -10.20
N PRO A 45 1.49 6.33 -8.95
CA PRO A 45 2.14 5.71 -7.79
C PRO A 45 2.15 4.19 -7.89
N MET A 46 1.04 3.56 -8.31
CA MET A 46 0.91 2.10 -8.39
C MET A 46 2.01 1.46 -9.25
N VAL A 47 2.22 2.00 -10.45
CA VAL A 47 3.15 1.45 -11.43
C VAL A 47 4.61 1.70 -11.06
N TYR A 48 4.91 2.83 -10.41
CA TYR A 48 6.27 3.14 -9.99
C TYR A 48 6.65 2.42 -8.69
N ASN A 49 5.68 2.20 -7.79
CA ASN A 49 5.88 1.37 -6.61
C ASN A 49 6.07 -0.09 -7.04
N PHE A 50 5.30 -0.58 -8.03
CA PHE A 50 5.39 -1.95 -8.55
C PHE A 50 5.76 -1.98 -10.04
N PRO A 51 7.04 -1.71 -10.38
CA PRO A 51 7.50 -1.65 -11.76
C PRO A 51 7.48 -3.00 -12.49
N CYS A 52 7.63 -4.09 -11.74
CA CYS A 52 7.61 -5.46 -12.23
C CYS A 52 7.45 -6.44 -11.04
N GLU A 53 7.21 -7.72 -11.34
CA GLU A 53 7.26 -8.82 -10.36
C GLU A 53 7.95 -10.05 -10.96
N PRO A 54 8.67 -10.86 -10.16
CA PRO A 54 8.98 -10.68 -8.73
C PRO A 54 10.05 -9.60 -8.49
N LEU A 55 9.84 -8.77 -7.46
CA LEU A 55 10.75 -7.68 -7.11
C LEU A 55 11.64 -8.11 -5.91
N PRO A 56 12.97 -7.84 -5.91
CA PRO A 56 13.76 -7.00 -6.82
C PRO A 56 14.30 -7.71 -8.07
N GLU A 57 14.09 -9.01 -8.21
CA GLU A 57 14.72 -9.85 -9.26
C GLU A 57 14.44 -9.37 -10.69
N CYS A 58 13.27 -8.77 -10.91
CA CYS A 58 12.83 -8.28 -12.20
C CYS A 58 13.42 -6.92 -12.61
N LEU A 59 14.21 -6.25 -11.74
CA LEU A 59 14.88 -4.99 -12.05
C LEU A 59 16.39 -5.19 -12.27
N PRO A 60 17.01 -4.46 -13.20
CA PRO A 60 18.47 -4.42 -13.32
C PRO A 60 19.12 -3.96 -12.01
N LYS A 61 20.30 -4.50 -11.67
CA LYS A 61 21.03 -4.08 -10.46
C LYS A 61 21.64 -2.68 -10.59
N ASP A 62 21.98 -2.25 -11.82
CA ASP A 62 22.54 -0.93 -12.09
C ASP A 62 21.44 0.14 -12.15
N ILE A 63 21.62 1.23 -11.39
CA ILE A 63 20.72 2.39 -11.34
C ILE A 63 20.60 3.07 -12.71
N ASN A 64 21.69 3.13 -13.49
CA ASN A 64 21.65 3.73 -14.82
C ASN A 64 20.84 2.87 -15.80
N GLU A 65 20.94 1.54 -15.67
CA GLU A 65 20.17 0.61 -16.46
C GLU A 65 18.68 0.62 -16.06
N GLN A 66 18.37 0.80 -14.77
CA GLN A 66 16.99 0.99 -14.29
C GLN A 66 16.30 2.23 -14.88
N ARG A 67 17.04 3.31 -15.19
CA ARG A 67 16.46 4.49 -15.85
C ARG A 67 15.97 4.17 -17.26
N THR A 68 16.72 3.32 -17.96
CA THR A 68 16.44 2.88 -19.32
C THR A 68 15.39 1.76 -19.35
N ASN A 69 15.49 0.81 -18.42
CA ASN A 69 14.60 -0.33 -18.24
C ASN A 69 13.90 -0.25 -16.87
N PRO A 70 12.88 0.62 -16.73
CA PRO A 70 12.21 0.89 -15.46
C PRO A 70 11.22 -0.19 -15.03
N GLY A 71 11.18 -1.35 -15.70
CA GLY A 71 10.22 -2.43 -15.48
C GLY A 71 9.03 -2.42 -16.45
N VAL A 72 8.44 -3.60 -16.65
CA VAL A 72 7.38 -3.87 -17.64
C VAL A 72 6.15 -2.98 -17.40
N ASN A 73 5.74 -2.78 -16.16
CA ASN A 73 4.56 -1.97 -15.83
C ASN A 73 4.82 -0.49 -16.15
N VAL A 74 6.02 0.02 -15.84
CA VAL A 74 6.39 1.42 -16.12
C VAL A 74 6.49 1.65 -17.63
N THR A 75 7.05 0.71 -18.38
CA THR A 75 7.10 0.80 -19.85
C THR A 75 5.69 0.84 -20.44
N LYS A 76 4.80 -0.08 -20.04
CA LYS A 76 3.39 -0.06 -20.45
C LYS A 76 2.71 1.28 -20.10
N TYR A 77 2.93 1.80 -18.91
CA TYR A 77 2.38 3.10 -18.50
C TYR A 77 2.92 4.27 -19.33
N ARG A 78 4.23 4.30 -19.64
CA ARG A 78 4.83 5.31 -20.52
C ARG A 78 4.25 5.26 -21.94
N ASP A 79 4.02 4.05 -22.47
CA ASP A 79 3.38 3.86 -23.78
C ASP A 79 1.94 4.38 -23.80
N ILE A 80 1.14 4.06 -22.78
CA ILE A 80 -0.23 4.57 -22.65
C ILE A 80 -0.21 6.09 -22.57
N LYS A 81 0.70 6.67 -21.77
CA LYS A 81 0.86 8.12 -21.66
C LYS A 81 1.22 8.75 -23.01
N ARG A 82 2.09 8.12 -23.80
CA ARG A 82 2.45 8.58 -25.16
C ARG A 82 1.24 8.59 -26.08
N ILE A 83 0.47 7.50 -26.12
CA ILE A 83 -0.76 7.42 -26.96
C ILE A 83 -1.80 8.45 -26.52
N TYR A 84 -1.95 8.65 -25.21
CA TYR A 84 -2.81 9.70 -24.67
C TYR A 84 -2.33 11.11 -25.09
N GLN A 85 -1.02 11.36 -25.10
CA GLN A 85 -0.44 12.61 -25.61
C GLN A 85 -0.70 12.81 -27.11
N GLU A 86 -0.54 11.77 -27.93
CA GLU A 86 -0.91 11.79 -29.35
C GLU A 86 -2.40 12.13 -29.54
N GLY A 87 -3.28 11.56 -28.70
CA GLY A 87 -4.70 11.88 -28.68
C GLY A 87 -5.00 13.34 -28.33
N LEU A 88 -4.22 13.95 -27.42
CA LEU A 88 -4.33 15.38 -27.09
C LEU A 88 -3.90 16.28 -28.24
N ILE A 89 -2.85 15.92 -28.98
CA ILE A 89 -2.40 16.68 -30.15
C ILE A 89 -3.55 16.77 -31.17
N TYR A 90 -4.13 15.62 -31.54
CA TYR A 90 -5.29 15.60 -32.44
C TYR A 90 -6.51 16.35 -31.90
N LEU A 91 -6.73 16.33 -30.58
CA LEU A 91 -7.82 17.07 -29.95
C LEU A 91 -7.67 18.57 -30.17
N PHE A 92 -6.47 19.11 -29.95
CA PHE A 92 -6.17 20.53 -30.09
C PHE A 92 -6.08 20.97 -31.55
N GLU A 93 -5.72 20.07 -32.46
CA GLU A 93 -5.82 20.25 -33.92
C GLU A 93 -7.28 20.22 -34.43
N ARG A 94 -8.26 19.98 -33.55
CA ARG A 94 -9.69 19.79 -33.87
C ARG A 94 -9.97 18.55 -34.73
N ASN A 95 -9.04 17.61 -34.79
CA ASN A 95 -9.24 16.29 -35.39
C ASN A 95 -9.83 15.31 -34.36
N PHE A 96 -11.14 15.47 -34.10
CA PHE A 96 -11.83 14.72 -33.05
C PHE A 96 -11.93 13.22 -33.30
N ILE A 97 -11.96 12.78 -34.57
CA ILE A 97 -12.06 11.36 -34.93
C ILE A 97 -10.77 10.63 -34.52
N ASN A 98 -9.61 11.16 -34.94
CA ASN A 98 -8.32 10.56 -34.60
C ASN A 98 -8.02 10.68 -33.10
N SER A 99 -8.41 11.80 -32.48
CA SER A 99 -8.29 11.99 -31.03
C SER A 99 -9.06 10.91 -30.26
N TYR A 100 -10.35 10.71 -30.58
CA TYR A 100 -11.18 9.70 -29.92
C TYR A 100 -10.63 8.29 -30.13
N SER A 101 -10.17 7.95 -31.35
CA SER A 101 -9.54 6.66 -31.63
C SER A 101 -8.30 6.42 -30.76
N ARG A 102 -7.42 7.42 -30.58
CA ARG A 102 -6.24 7.30 -29.71
C ARG A 102 -6.62 7.16 -28.24
N PHE A 103 -7.66 7.84 -27.79
CA PHE A 103 -8.17 7.67 -26.43
C PHE A 103 -8.74 6.27 -26.20
N LEU A 104 -9.46 5.69 -27.16
CA LEU A 104 -9.92 4.29 -27.08
C LEU A 104 -8.76 3.29 -27.06
N GLU A 105 -7.72 3.54 -27.85
CA GLU A 105 -6.49 2.72 -27.81
C GLU A 105 -5.82 2.79 -26.44
N ALA A 106 -5.72 4.00 -25.86
CA ALA A 106 -5.19 4.18 -24.51
C ALA A 106 -6.04 3.44 -23.47
N GLN A 107 -7.37 3.49 -23.60
CA GLN A 107 -8.32 2.77 -22.72
C GLN A 107 -8.10 1.25 -22.77
N ALA A 108 -7.97 0.66 -23.96
CA ALA A 108 -7.73 -0.77 -24.12
C ALA A 108 -6.39 -1.21 -23.53
N ARG A 109 -5.35 -0.36 -23.64
CA ARG A 109 -4.04 -0.65 -23.02
C ARG A 109 -4.06 -0.48 -21.50
N LEU A 110 -4.86 0.44 -20.96
CA LEU A 110 -5.08 0.59 -19.52
C LEU A 110 -5.73 -0.64 -18.92
N ASP A 111 -6.74 -1.20 -19.58
CA ASP A 111 -7.42 -2.44 -19.19
C ASP A 111 -6.41 -3.59 -18.99
N ASN A 112 -5.56 -3.83 -19.99
CA ASN A 112 -4.52 -4.87 -19.93
C ASN A 112 -3.47 -4.63 -18.82
N LEU A 113 -3.12 -3.36 -18.56
CA LEU A 113 -2.18 -3.02 -17.48
C LEU A 113 -2.81 -3.25 -16.10
N LEU A 114 -4.06 -2.81 -15.92
CA LEU A 114 -4.80 -2.93 -14.66
C LEU A 114 -5.17 -4.37 -14.34
N GLU A 115 -5.47 -5.20 -15.35
CA GLU A 115 -5.69 -6.63 -15.15
C GLU A 115 -4.48 -7.31 -14.50
N GLY A 116 -3.28 -7.04 -15.03
CA GLY A 116 -2.03 -7.53 -14.45
C GLY A 116 -1.78 -6.96 -13.05
N LEU A 117 -1.86 -5.64 -12.88
CA LEU A 117 -1.64 -4.99 -11.58
C LEU A 117 -2.62 -5.50 -10.51
N SER A 118 -3.90 -5.67 -10.82
CA SER A 118 -4.90 -6.14 -9.85
C SER A 118 -4.55 -7.50 -9.26
N GLN A 119 -4.01 -8.42 -10.08
CA GLN A 119 -3.56 -9.73 -9.62
C GLN A 119 -2.34 -9.59 -8.69
N GLN A 120 -1.34 -8.80 -9.08
CA GLN A 120 -0.16 -8.53 -8.26
C GLN A 120 -0.55 -7.99 -6.88
N TYR A 121 -1.52 -7.07 -6.82
CA TYR A 121 -2.00 -6.52 -5.56
C TYR A 121 -2.66 -7.57 -4.68
N ILE A 122 -3.45 -8.49 -5.23
CA ILE A 122 -4.07 -9.59 -4.49
C ILE A 122 -2.97 -10.51 -3.94
N ASP A 123 -2.04 -10.95 -4.77
CA ASP A 123 -0.99 -11.91 -4.39
C ASP A 123 -0.11 -11.36 -3.25
N ARG A 124 0.31 -10.09 -3.37
CA ARG A 124 1.06 -9.41 -2.30
C ARG A 124 0.25 -9.27 -1.01
N THR A 125 -1.04 -8.97 -1.13
CA THR A 125 -1.93 -8.83 0.04
C THR A 125 -2.09 -10.17 0.77
N GLU A 126 -2.21 -11.28 0.04
CA GLU A 126 -2.25 -12.63 0.63
C GLU A 126 -0.99 -12.94 1.42
N ILE A 127 0.17 -12.62 0.86
CA ILE A 127 1.46 -12.79 1.53
C ILE A 127 1.51 -11.94 2.81
N MET A 128 1.20 -10.65 2.72
CA MET A 128 1.23 -9.75 3.89
C MET A 128 0.28 -10.20 5.00
N ILE A 129 -0.96 -10.57 4.68
CA ILE A 129 -1.93 -11.02 5.70
C ILE A 129 -1.43 -12.30 6.37
N ARG A 130 -1.00 -13.30 5.60
CA ARG A 130 -0.48 -14.57 6.14
C ARG A 130 0.70 -14.33 7.08
N GLU A 131 1.69 -13.57 6.63
CA GLU A 131 2.88 -13.23 7.41
C GLU A 131 2.56 -12.38 8.65
N SER A 132 1.50 -11.56 8.62
CA SER A 132 1.07 -10.79 9.80
C SER A 132 0.49 -11.69 10.90
N ILE A 133 -0.13 -12.81 10.52
CA ILE A 133 -0.81 -13.73 11.43
C ILE A 133 0.17 -14.73 12.04
N GLU A 134 1.08 -15.24 11.21
CA GLU A 134 2.10 -16.21 11.58
C GLU A 134 3.21 -15.62 12.47
N ARG A 135 4.01 -16.49 13.08
CA ARG A 135 5.19 -16.09 13.85
C ARG A 135 6.27 -15.58 12.88
N LYS A 136 6.90 -14.46 13.20
CA LYS A 136 8.06 -13.92 12.49
C LYS A 136 9.29 -14.84 12.65
N ASN A 137 9.51 -15.37 13.85
CA ASN A 137 10.56 -16.34 14.15
C ASN A 137 9.96 -17.55 14.89
N PRO A 138 9.78 -18.69 14.20
CA PRO A 138 9.24 -19.91 14.83
C PRO A 138 10.04 -20.42 16.03
N ASN A 139 11.32 -20.06 16.12
CA ASN A 139 12.24 -20.52 17.16
C ASN A 139 12.23 -19.61 18.40
N ASP A 140 11.61 -18.44 18.35
CA ASP A 140 11.49 -17.54 19.51
C ASP A 140 10.20 -17.86 20.30
N PRO A 141 10.28 -18.38 21.53
CA PRO A 141 9.10 -18.65 22.36
C PRO A 141 8.30 -17.39 22.71
N ARG A 142 8.89 -16.20 22.60
CA ARG A 142 8.24 -14.91 22.88
C ARG A 142 7.43 -14.40 21.67
N ASP A 143 7.61 -15.01 20.50
CA ASP A 143 6.85 -14.69 19.30
C ASP A 143 5.58 -15.53 19.24
N THR A 144 4.43 -14.86 19.15
CA THR A 144 3.12 -15.48 19.26
C THR A 144 2.33 -15.30 17.97
N SER A 145 1.65 -16.36 17.51
CA SER A 145 0.73 -16.24 16.39
C SER A 145 -0.56 -15.56 16.83
N VAL A 146 -1.33 -15.00 15.90
CA VAL A 146 -2.64 -14.41 16.23
C VAL A 146 -3.58 -15.44 16.84
N VAL A 147 -3.48 -16.71 16.42
CA VAL A 147 -4.29 -17.80 16.97
C VAL A 147 -3.91 -18.07 18.43
N ASP A 148 -2.61 -18.14 18.74
CA ASP A 148 -2.13 -18.30 20.11
C ASP A 148 -2.59 -17.14 20.99
N ILE A 149 -2.45 -15.89 20.51
CA ILE A 149 -2.97 -14.70 21.21
C ILE A 149 -4.48 -14.83 21.50
N SER A 150 -5.23 -15.39 20.55
CA SER A 150 -6.67 -15.53 20.67
C SER A 150 -7.08 -16.54 21.74
N ILE A 151 -6.31 -17.63 21.87
CA ILE A 151 -6.52 -18.71 22.85
C ILE A 151 -6.00 -18.28 24.23
N ASP A 152 -4.74 -17.86 24.30
CA ASP A 152 -4.00 -17.60 25.53
C ASP A 152 -4.45 -16.34 26.25
N TYR A 153 -5.12 -15.41 25.57
CA TYR A 153 -5.65 -14.18 26.18
C TYR A 153 -7.17 -14.05 26.05
N GLY A 154 -7.85 -15.18 25.80
CA GLY A 154 -9.31 -15.27 25.79
C GLY A 154 -9.98 -14.92 27.12
N PRO A 155 -11.31 -14.72 27.12
CA PRO A 155 -12.07 -14.39 28.34
C PRO A 155 -11.97 -15.46 29.44
N ASN A 156 -11.74 -16.73 29.05
CA ASN A 156 -11.58 -17.84 29.98
C ASN A 156 -10.10 -18.17 30.28
N SER A 157 -9.15 -17.39 29.75
CA SER A 157 -7.74 -17.67 29.96
C SER A 157 -7.31 -17.38 31.40
N LYS A 158 -6.48 -18.28 31.95
CA LYS A 158 -5.79 -18.07 33.22
C LYS A 158 -4.89 -16.84 33.19
N LEU A 159 -4.18 -16.61 32.07
CA LEU A 159 -3.26 -15.49 31.91
C LEU A 159 -3.99 -14.15 32.01
N ARG A 160 -5.18 -14.04 31.41
CA ARG A 160 -6.01 -12.84 31.51
C ARG A 160 -6.47 -12.59 32.94
N ARG A 161 -6.97 -13.63 33.62
CA ARG A 161 -7.41 -13.53 35.03
C ARG A 161 -6.28 -13.11 35.96
N ASP A 162 -5.03 -13.43 35.64
CA ASP A 162 -3.88 -13.01 36.43
C ASP A 162 -3.60 -11.50 36.33
N PHE A 163 -4.06 -10.82 35.27
CA PHE A 163 -4.00 -9.36 35.14
C PHE A 163 -5.15 -8.64 35.84
N ASP A 164 -6.32 -9.28 35.97
CA ASP A 164 -7.50 -8.70 36.63
C ASP A 164 -7.47 -8.85 38.16
N LYS A 165 -6.45 -9.50 38.73
CA LYS A 165 -6.28 -9.64 40.19
C LYS A 165 -5.82 -8.33 40.81
N ASP A 166 -6.52 -7.87 41.84
CA ASP A 166 -6.10 -6.76 42.70
C ASP A 166 -4.76 -7.11 43.39
N ARG A 167 -3.78 -6.21 43.30
CA ARG A 167 -2.43 -6.39 43.88
C ARG A 167 -2.10 -5.23 44.80
N GLU A 168 -1.44 -5.53 45.91
CA GLU A 168 -1.03 -4.53 46.89
C GLU A 168 0.33 -3.90 46.47
N ILE A 169 0.31 -2.59 46.20
CA ILE A 169 1.52 -1.77 46.00
C ILE A 169 2.02 -1.35 47.39
N PRO A 170 3.32 -1.45 47.76
CA PRO A 170 4.52 -1.70 46.96
C PRO A 170 5.17 -3.08 47.17
N THR A 171 4.52 -3.98 47.89
CA THR A 171 5.06 -5.30 48.29
C THR A 171 5.22 -6.25 47.11
N ASP A 172 4.39 -6.13 46.08
CA ASP A 172 4.48 -6.93 44.87
C ASP A 172 5.22 -6.20 43.72
N VAL A 173 6.33 -6.78 43.28
CA VAL A 173 7.06 -6.37 42.07
C VAL A 173 6.20 -6.61 40.83
N ARG A 174 6.42 -5.88 39.73
CA ARG A 174 5.82 -6.16 38.41
C ARG A 174 6.26 -7.56 37.93
N ARG A 175 5.45 -8.59 38.21
CA ARG A 175 5.73 -9.99 37.83
C ARG A 175 5.33 -10.37 36.40
N TYR A 176 4.89 -9.42 35.57
CA TYR A 176 4.39 -9.72 34.23
C TYR A 176 5.24 -9.07 33.13
N ASP A 177 5.41 -9.79 32.03
CA ASP A 177 6.00 -9.25 30.80
C ASP A 177 5.06 -8.17 30.23
N PRO A 178 5.52 -6.93 30.02
CA PRO A 178 4.74 -5.88 29.36
C PRO A 178 4.12 -6.31 28.02
N ARG A 179 4.76 -7.22 27.28
CA ARG A 179 4.22 -7.79 26.03
C ARG A 179 2.92 -8.56 26.25
N ASN A 180 2.84 -9.34 27.32
CA ASN A 180 1.65 -10.14 27.61
C ASN A 180 0.46 -9.25 27.96
N TYR A 181 0.69 -8.14 28.69
CA TYR A 181 -0.33 -7.14 28.96
C TYR A 181 -0.84 -6.49 27.66
N HIS A 182 0.07 -6.16 26.74
CA HIS A 182 -0.30 -5.59 25.44
C HIS A 182 -1.24 -6.51 24.64
N TYR A 183 -0.98 -7.82 24.64
CA TYR A 183 -1.84 -8.79 23.98
C TYR A 183 -3.22 -8.89 24.61
N VAL A 184 -3.33 -8.83 25.94
CA VAL A 184 -4.63 -8.82 26.64
C VAL A 184 -5.46 -7.62 26.23
N GLU A 185 -4.87 -6.43 26.19
CA GLU A 185 -5.58 -5.20 25.83
C GLU A 185 -5.96 -5.17 24.34
N ASN A 186 -5.06 -5.61 23.46
CA ASN A 186 -5.21 -5.45 22.01
C ASN A 186 -5.73 -6.68 21.27
N LYS A 187 -5.92 -7.83 21.94
CA LYS A 187 -6.44 -9.08 21.33
C LYS A 187 -7.64 -8.83 20.41
N TYR A 188 -8.69 -8.18 20.91
CA TYR A 188 -9.91 -7.97 20.13
C TYR A 188 -9.69 -7.03 18.93
N ARG A 189 -8.72 -6.10 19.03
CA ARG A 189 -8.31 -5.27 17.90
C ARG A 189 -7.54 -6.09 16.87
N ILE A 190 -6.66 -6.99 17.29
CA ILE A 190 -5.94 -7.91 16.41
C ILE A 190 -6.94 -8.80 15.66
N GLU A 191 -7.87 -9.44 16.37
CA GLU A 191 -8.92 -10.28 15.77
C GLU A 191 -9.82 -9.50 14.80
N ALA A 192 -10.23 -8.28 15.18
CA ALA A 192 -11.07 -7.43 14.33
C ALA A 192 -10.35 -7.02 13.03
N ASN A 193 -9.06 -6.66 13.11
CA ASN A 193 -8.27 -6.33 11.92
C ASN A 193 -8.00 -7.58 11.06
N MET A 194 -7.78 -8.75 11.67
CA MET A 194 -7.65 -10.02 10.93
C MET A 194 -8.91 -10.32 10.13
N LYS A 195 -10.08 -10.23 10.78
CA LYS A 195 -11.38 -10.44 10.12
C LYS A 195 -11.58 -9.45 8.96
N LYS A 196 -11.38 -8.16 9.22
CA LYS A 196 -11.51 -7.10 8.19
C LYS A 196 -10.52 -7.27 7.05
N GLY A 197 -9.28 -7.66 7.33
CA GLY A 197 -8.25 -7.91 6.33
C GLY A 197 -8.67 -8.98 5.33
N TYR A 198 -9.13 -10.14 5.83
CA TYR A 198 -9.62 -11.22 4.97
C TYR A 198 -10.94 -10.89 4.27
N GLU A 199 -11.85 -10.17 4.93
CA GLU A 199 -13.08 -9.69 4.31
C GLU A 199 -12.78 -8.78 3.10
N MET A 200 -11.89 -7.80 3.26
CA MET A 200 -11.47 -6.90 2.19
C MET A 200 -10.71 -7.65 1.08
N LEU A 201 -9.88 -8.63 1.43
CA LEU A 201 -9.21 -9.49 0.44
C LEU A 201 -10.24 -10.33 -0.35
N GLY A 202 -11.25 -10.87 0.30
CA GLY A 202 -12.34 -11.60 -0.35
C GLY A 202 -13.12 -10.72 -1.34
N LEU A 203 -13.47 -9.50 -0.91
CA LEU A 203 -14.11 -8.51 -1.77
C LEU A 203 -13.22 -8.10 -2.94
N ALA A 204 -11.89 -7.94 -2.73
CA ALA A 204 -10.95 -7.62 -3.80
C ALA A 204 -10.92 -8.72 -4.88
N LYS A 205 -10.85 -9.99 -4.46
CA LYS A 205 -10.91 -11.13 -5.37
C LYS A 205 -12.21 -11.16 -6.16
N GLN A 206 -13.34 -10.90 -5.50
CA GLN A 206 -14.64 -10.86 -6.15
C GLN A 206 -14.73 -9.73 -7.18
N ALA A 207 -14.34 -8.50 -6.82
CA ALA A 207 -14.33 -7.35 -7.72
C ALA A 207 -13.49 -7.62 -8.99
N ARG A 208 -12.32 -8.26 -8.83
CA ARG A 208 -11.49 -8.68 -9.96
C ARG A 208 -12.17 -9.75 -10.82
N LEU A 209 -12.75 -10.78 -10.20
CA LEU A 209 -13.45 -11.84 -10.92
C LEU A 209 -14.62 -11.28 -11.73
N ASP A 210 -15.41 -10.39 -11.15
CA ASP A 210 -16.52 -9.71 -11.81
C ASP A 210 -16.01 -8.90 -13.01
N ALA A 211 -14.89 -8.18 -12.86
CA ALA A 211 -14.25 -7.44 -13.95
C ALA A 211 -13.76 -8.36 -15.09
N VAL A 212 -13.14 -9.51 -14.78
CA VAL A 212 -12.67 -10.48 -15.80
C VAL A 212 -13.84 -11.14 -16.52
N GLN A 213 -14.98 -11.34 -15.85
CA GLN A 213 -16.17 -11.94 -16.46
C GLN A 213 -16.86 -11.02 -17.48
N ILE A 214 -16.65 -9.71 -17.40
CA ILE A 214 -17.19 -8.76 -18.39
C ILE A 214 -16.59 -9.08 -19.77
N GLY A 215 -17.43 -9.57 -20.67
CA GLY A 215 -17.01 -9.90 -22.03
C GLY A 215 -16.72 -11.37 -22.29
N ARG A 216 -16.83 -12.24 -21.28
CA ARG A 216 -16.58 -13.68 -21.42
C ARG A 216 -17.53 -14.36 -22.41
N GLU A 217 -18.73 -13.83 -22.57
CA GLU A 217 -19.77 -14.33 -23.48
C GLU A 217 -19.69 -13.71 -24.89
N LEU A 218 -18.69 -12.88 -25.18
CA LEU A 218 -18.53 -12.33 -26.52
C LEU A 218 -18.09 -13.43 -27.50
N PRO A 219 -18.72 -13.52 -28.68
CA PRO A 219 -18.28 -14.45 -29.71
C PRO A 219 -16.85 -14.13 -30.17
N ALA A 220 -16.09 -15.18 -30.49
CA ALA A 220 -14.69 -15.07 -30.91
C ALA A 220 -14.51 -14.00 -32.01
N GLY A 221 -13.56 -13.08 -31.81
CA GLY A 221 -13.25 -12.00 -32.75
C GLY A 221 -14.00 -10.68 -32.51
N ARG A 222 -14.95 -10.61 -31.56
CA ARG A 222 -15.53 -9.31 -31.14
C ARG A 222 -14.69 -8.67 -30.03
N THR A 223 -14.42 -7.38 -30.19
CA THR A 223 -13.79 -6.54 -29.17
C THR A 223 -14.82 -6.04 -28.17
N LEU A 224 -14.36 -5.77 -26.95
CA LEU A 224 -15.19 -5.16 -25.91
C LEU A 224 -15.62 -3.75 -26.32
N SER A 225 -16.87 -3.40 -26.01
CA SER A 225 -17.32 -2.01 -26.18
C SER A 225 -16.58 -1.07 -25.22
N PRO A 226 -16.37 0.21 -25.57
CA PRO A 226 -15.70 1.19 -24.69
C PRO A 226 -16.33 1.29 -23.29
N ARG A 227 -17.65 1.10 -23.19
CA ARG A 227 -18.39 1.10 -21.93
C ARG A 227 -18.12 -0.15 -21.09
N GLN A 228 -17.96 -1.32 -21.73
CA GLN A 228 -17.57 -2.55 -21.03
C GLN A 228 -16.12 -2.45 -20.54
N LEU A 229 -15.20 -1.94 -21.36
CA LEU A 229 -13.80 -1.69 -20.95
C LEU A 229 -13.73 -0.76 -19.74
N GLN A 230 -14.55 0.30 -19.73
CA GLN A 230 -14.61 1.20 -18.58
C GLN A 230 -15.03 0.47 -17.30
N LYS A 231 -16.09 -0.36 -17.36
CA LYS A 231 -16.51 -1.16 -16.19
C LYS A 231 -15.44 -2.14 -15.73
N ARG A 232 -14.67 -2.75 -16.65
CA ARG A 232 -13.53 -3.60 -16.29
C ARG A 232 -12.47 -2.82 -15.54
N ILE A 233 -12.08 -1.67 -16.07
CA ILE A 233 -11.09 -0.77 -15.45
C ILE A 233 -11.55 -0.34 -14.05
N GLU A 234 -12.82 0.04 -13.90
CA GLU A 234 -13.41 0.39 -12.59
C GLU A 234 -13.31 -0.79 -11.62
N GLY A 235 -13.72 -2.01 -12.02
CA GLY A 235 -13.61 -3.19 -11.17
C GLY A 235 -12.17 -3.57 -10.80
N TYR A 236 -11.19 -3.36 -11.70
CA TYR A 236 -9.77 -3.55 -11.36
C TYR A 236 -9.26 -2.51 -10.36
N LEU A 237 -9.67 -1.25 -10.49
CA LEU A 237 -9.32 -0.20 -9.53
C LEU A 237 -9.95 -0.47 -8.16
N ASP A 238 -11.20 -0.93 -8.11
CA ASP A 238 -11.89 -1.31 -6.88
C ASP A 238 -11.18 -2.49 -6.19
N SER A 239 -10.78 -3.50 -6.97
CA SER A 239 -9.96 -4.62 -6.46
C SER A 239 -8.65 -4.13 -5.84
N ILE A 240 -7.97 -3.17 -6.48
CA ILE A 240 -6.71 -2.60 -5.98
C ILE A 240 -6.96 -1.81 -4.69
N GLU A 241 -8.02 -1.00 -4.61
CA GLU A 241 -8.35 -0.23 -3.42
C GLU A 241 -8.68 -1.13 -2.22
N LEU A 242 -9.46 -2.19 -2.45
CA LEU A 242 -9.78 -3.19 -1.43
C LEU A 242 -8.52 -3.93 -0.97
N ALA A 243 -7.63 -4.28 -1.89
CA ALA A 243 -6.33 -4.87 -1.57
C ALA A 243 -5.48 -3.92 -0.71
N ARG A 244 -5.43 -2.61 -1.03
CA ARG A 244 -4.74 -1.61 -0.19
C ARG A 244 -5.31 -1.54 1.23
N LYS A 245 -6.64 -1.52 1.38
CA LYS A 245 -7.29 -1.56 2.70
C LYS A 245 -6.93 -2.83 3.46
N ALA A 246 -6.88 -3.97 2.79
CA ALA A 246 -6.47 -5.24 3.38
C ALA A 246 -4.98 -5.21 3.82
N LYS A 247 -4.07 -4.62 3.02
CA LYS A 247 -2.66 -4.41 3.39
C LYS A 247 -2.50 -3.54 4.64
N LEU A 248 -3.28 -2.46 4.76
CA LEU A 248 -3.28 -1.63 5.97
C LEU A 248 -3.73 -2.43 7.21
N ASN A 249 -4.73 -3.30 7.08
CA ASN A 249 -5.12 -4.18 8.20
C ASN A 249 -3.99 -5.14 8.58
N ALA A 250 -3.26 -5.72 7.60
CA ALA A 250 -2.09 -6.56 7.86
C ALA A 250 -0.97 -5.79 8.59
N GLU A 251 -0.70 -4.56 8.16
CA GLU A 251 0.23 -3.64 8.82
C GLU A 251 -0.19 -3.39 10.28
N PHE A 252 -1.47 -3.10 10.52
CA PHE A 252 -1.99 -2.89 11.88
C PHE A 252 -1.88 -4.14 12.76
N ILE A 253 -2.16 -5.33 12.22
CA ILE A 253 -1.99 -6.59 12.95
C ILE A 253 -0.53 -6.75 13.37
N PHE A 254 0.40 -6.53 12.44
CA PHE A 254 1.83 -6.64 12.71
C PHE A 254 2.27 -5.60 13.76
N ALA A 255 1.82 -4.36 13.63
CA ALA A 255 2.16 -3.30 14.59
C ALA A 255 1.62 -3.56 16.01
N LEU A 256 0.47 -4.21 16.13
CA LEU A 256 -0.09 -4.66 17.41
C LEU A 256 0.59 -5.92 17.96
N LYS A 257 1.18 -6.76 17.10
CA LYS A 257 1.97 -7.90 17.55
C LYS A 257 3.34 -7.49 18.07
N TYR A 258 3.94 -6.50 17.43
CA TYR A 258 5.31 -6.07 17.74
C TYR A 258 5.38 -4.59 18.15
N PRO A 259 4.66 -4.18 19.22
CA PRO A 259 4.54 -2.77 19.60
C PRO A 259 5.88 -2.15 20.03
N TYR A 260 6.79 -2.98 20.55
CA TYR A 260 8.10 -2.53 21.05
C TYR A 260 9.13 -2.31 19.94
N GLU A 261 8.84 -2.68 18.69
CA GLU A 261 9.77 -2.47 17.58
C GLU A 261 10.04 -0.98 17.29
N ASN A 262 9.14 -0.06 17.64
CA ASN A 262 9.43 1.38 17.56
C ASN A 262 9.85 2.02 18.87
N TYR A 263 9.73 1.31 19.98
CA TYR A 263 9.87 1.89 21.32
C TYR A 263 11.27 2.43 21.58
N TYR A 264 12.25 1.87 20.87
CA TYR A 264 13.63 2.32 20.98
C TYR A 264 13.94 3.67 20.32
N MET A 265 13.06 4.14 19.42
CA MET A 265 13.16 5.50 18.91
C MET A 265 12.87 6.53 20.01
N LEU A 266 12.18 6.12 21.08
CA LEU A 266 11.81 6.94 22.23
C LEU A 266 12.71 6.70 23.45
N ASN A 267 13.10 5.44 23.70
CA ASN A 267 13.94 5.03 24.83
C ASN A 267 15.09 4.14 24.33
N PRO A 268 16.38 4.50 24.48
CA PRO A 268 17.48 3.76 23.86
C PRO A 268 17.61 2.30 24.35
N THR A 269 17.02 1.96 25.50
CA THR A 269 16.95 0.59 26.05
C THR A 269 15.58 -0.07 25.86
N GLY A 270 14.67 0.54 25.11
CA GLY A 270 13.27 0.13 25.03
C GLY A 270 12.99 -1.24 24.40
N LYS A 271 13.95 -1.84 23.69
CA LYS A 271 13.83 -3.23 23.18
C LYS A 271 13.95 -4.28 24.30
N THR A 272 14.71 -3.94 25.33
CA THR A 272 15.14 -4.79 26.43
C THR A 272 15.22 -3.91 27.66
N GLU A 273 14.07 -3.37 28.11
CA GLU A 273 14.02 -2.76 29.43
C GLU A 273 14.66 -3.75 30.41
N ALA A 274 15.60 -3.29 31.24
CA ALA A 274 16.37 -4.18 32.11
C ALA A 274 15.39 -5.00 32.96
N LEU A 275 15.27 -6.28 32.62
CA LEU A 275 14.67 -7.29 33.48
C LEU A 275 15.76 -7.67 34.49
N ASP A 276 15.39 -7.90 35.75
CA ASP A 276 16.36 -8.17 36.82
C ASP A 276 17.41 -9.22 36.39
N GLY A 277 18.66 -8.78 36.22
CA GLY A 277 19.81 -9.62 35.86
C GLY A 277 20.24 -9.63 34.38
N GLU A 278 19.46 -9.08 33.45
CA GLU A 278 19.80 -9.01 32.02
C GLU A 278 20.16 -7.57 31.60
N GLN A 279 21.29 -7.39 30.90
CA GLN A 279 21.69 -6.06 30.40
C GLN A 279 20.80 -5.63 29.24
N ALA A 280 20.35 -4.38 29.29
CA ALA A 280 19.63 -3.76 28.19
C ALA A 280 20.54 -3.57 26.96
N GLU A 281 20.06 -4.01 25.81
CA GLU A 281 20.73 -3.90 24.51
C GLU A 281 20.17 -2.72 23.70
N ILE A 282 21.08 -1.94 23.11
CA ILE A 282 20.73 -0.84 22.22
C ILE A 282 20.36 -1.39 20.84
N PRO A 283 19.24 -0.95 20.24
CA PRO A 283 18.80 -1.37 18.91
C PRO A 283 19.85 -1.12 17.82
N THR A 284 20.07 -2.13 16.99
CA THR A 284 20.82 -2.02 15.72
C THR A 284 19.84 -1.87 14.56
N ILE A 285 20.04 -0.88 13.68
CA ILE A 285 19.36 -0.75 12.38
C ILE A 285 20.42 -0.93 11.29
N HIS A 286 20.21 -1.86 10.36
CA HIS A 286 21.16 -2.15 9.27
C HIS A 286 22.62 -2.26 9.75
N GLY A 287 22.86 -3.04 10.82
CA GLY A 287 24.21 -3.23 11.38
C GLY A 287 24.76 -2.07 12.22
N VAL A 288 24.09 -0.91 12.24
CA VAL A 288 24.53 0.29 12.97
C VAL A 288 23.72 0.50 14.25
N GLN A 289 24.40 0.61 15.39
CA GLN A 289 23.77 1.00 16.66
C GLN A 289 23.57 2.52 16.69
N MET A 290 22.33 2.97 16.83
CA MET A 290 21.98 4.39 16.78
C MET A 290 21.08 4.76 17.96
N ASN A 291 21.30 5.95 18.53
CA ASN A 291 20.47 6.49 19.60
C ASN A 291 19.65 7.69 19.10
N TRP A 292 18.33 7.49 19.02
CA TRP A 292 17.36 8.51 18.58
C TRP A 292 16.65 9.24 19.73
N SER A 293 16.94 8.91 20.99
CA SER A 293 16.27 9.51 22.16
C SER A 293 16.40 11.03 22.24
N LYS A 294 17.45 11.59 21.61
CA LYS A 294 17.70 13.03 21.54
C LYS A 294 17.22 13.67 20.24
N ASN A 295 16.58 12.92 19.34
CA ASN A 295 16.12 13.44 18.05
C ASN A 295 14.74 14.12 18.21
N PRO A 296 14.65 15.45 18.12
CA PRO A 296 13.38 16.18 18.29
C PRO A 296 12.37 15.89 17.18
N TYR A 297 12.80 15.28 16.07
CA TYR A 297 11.97 14.93 14.92
C TYR A 297 11.51 13.46 14.92
N ALA A 298 11.78 12.69 15.99
CA ALA A 298 11.32 11.32 16.15
C ALA A 298 9.79 11.18 16.37
N PHE A 299 9.05 12.31 16.44
CA PHE A 299 7.63 12.36 16.80
C PHE A 299 6.63 12.76 15.68
N PRO A 300 6.57 12.10 14.50
CA PRO A 300 5.38 12.19 13.68
C PRO A 300 4.32 11.16 14.17
N LYS A 301 3.11 11.63 14.45
CA LYS A 301 1.92 10.78 14.72
C LYS A 301 1.62 9.78 13.57
N LYS A 302 2.20 10.00 12.39
CA LYS A 302 2.18 9.12 11.21
C LYS A 302 3.61 9.00 10.69
N LEU A 303 4.38 8.08 11.27
CA LEU A 303 5.69 7.73 10.71
C LEU A 303 5.49 7.21 9.29
N HIS A 304 6.34 7.71 8.41
CA HIS A 304 6.46 7.17 7.07
C HIS A 304 6.89 5.69 7.17
N PRO A 305 6.30 4.74 6.42
CA PRO A 305 6.55 3.30 6.61
C PRO A 305 8.02 2.89 6.69
N ILE A 306 8.91 3.57 5.94
CA ILE A 306 10.36 3.34 5.99
C ILE A 306 10.97 3.54 7.38
N PHE A 307 10.47 4.46 8.19
CA PHE A 307 10.94 4.68 9.58
C PHE A 307 10.01 4.06 10.62
N ASP A 308 8.93 3.45 10.19
CA ASP A 308 8.06 2.71 11.07
C ASP A 308 8.57 1.28 11.13
N LEU A 309 9.34 0.95 12.16
CA LEU A 309 9.96 -0.37 12.32
C LEU A 309 8.94 -1.45 12.68
N ARG A 310 7.72 -1.04 13.08
CA ARG A 310 6.56 -1.92 13.13
C ARG A 310 6.06 -2.32 11.74
N VAL A 311 6.63 -1.75 10.68
CA VAL A 311 6.43 -2.20 9.31
C VAL A 311 7.70 -2.93 8.89
N PRO A 312 7.64 -4.23 8.59
CA PRO A 312 8.75 -4.98 8.02
C PRO A 312 9.31 -4.27 6.80
N GLU A 313 10.64 -4.29 6.64
CA GLU A 313 11.33 -3.67 5.50
C GLU A 313 10.77 -4.14 4.16
N LYS A 314 10.48 -5.45 4.04
CA LYS A 314 9.85 -6.05 2.87
C LYS A 314 8.47 -5.48 2.51
N TRP A 315 7.78 -4.84 3.46
CA TRP A 315 6.44 -4.27 3.27
C TRP A 315 6.45 -2.75 3.15
N HIS A 316 7.59 -2.07 3.26
CA HIS A 316 7.65 -0.61 3.21
C HIS A 316 6.98 -0.07 1.95
N ARG A 317 7.34 -0.63 0.80
CA ARG A 317 6.77 -0.27 -0.51
C ARG A 317 5.27 -0.56 -0.62
N ASP A 318 4.81 -1.70 -0.10
CA ASP A 318 3.38 -2.03 -0.05
C ASP A 318 2.58 -1.07 0.81
N THR A 319 3.15 -0.68 1.94
CA THR A 319 2.52 0.19 2.92
C THR A 319 2.47 1.64 2.42
N VAL A 320 3.55 2.07 1.77
CA VAL A 320 3.65 3.33 1.04
C VAL A 320 2.55 3.44 -0.01
N ASP A 321 2.43 2.40 -0.84
CA ASP A 321 1.40 2.37 -1.87
C ASP A 321 -0.02 2.33 -1.28
N ALA A 322 -0.24 1.54 -0.22
CA ALA A 322 -1.53 1.45 0.46
C ALA A 322 -1.96 2.77 1.10
N ARG A 323 -0.99 3.63 1.45
CA ARG A 323 -1.19 5.01 1.94
C ARG A 323 -1.19 6.04 0.80
N GLU A 324 -1.19 5.59 -0.46
CA GLU A 324 -1.21 6.39 -1.70
C GLU A 324 -0.01 7.32 -1.88
N MET A 325 1.15 6.92 -1.38
CA MET A 325 2.40 7.66 -1.50
C MET A 325 3.29 7.08 -2.62
N ARG A 326 4.20 7.89 -3.14
CA ARG A 326 5.18 7.46 -4.14
C ARG A 326 6.50 7.14 -3.44
N PHE A 327 6.98 5.91 -3.63
CA PHE A 327 8.19 5.42 -2.98
C PHE A 327 9.44 6.27 -3.30
N ASP A 328 9.58 6.77 -4.54
CA ASP A 328 10.71 7.63 -4.93
C ASP A 328 10.73 8.98 -4.20
N ASP A 329 9.55 9.55 -3.90
CA ASP A 329 9.45 10.86 -3.25
C ASP A 329 9.95 10.77 -1.79
N GLU A 330 10.18 9.57 -1.25
CA GLU A 330 10.61 9.33 0.13
C GLU A 330 12.12 9.35 0.32
N VAL A 331 12.91 9.17 -0.75
CA VAL A 331 14.33 9.55 -0.70
C VAL A 331 14.42 11.06 -0.43
N ASP A 332 13.54 11.85 -1.07
CA ASP A 332 13.52 13.31 -0.97
C ASP A 332 12.75 13.85 0.27
N VAL A 333 11.68 13.19 0.71
CA VAL A 333 10.92 13.58 1.93
C VAL A 333 11.73 13.28 3.20
N ASN A 334 12.59 12.26 3.19
CA ASN A 334 13.45 11.89 4.34
C ASN A 334 14.90 12.29 4.22
N LEU A 335 15.26 12.89 3.08
CA LEU A 335 16.33 13.87 3.07
C LEU A 335 16.12 14.94 4.15
N ARG A 336 14.97 15.05 4.86
CA ARG A 336 14.71 15.93 6.01
C ARG A 336 14.51 15.27 7.40
N PHE A 337 14.99 14.05 7.65
CA PHE A 337 15.82 13.86 8.86
C PHE A 337 17.14 14.64 8.72
N ARG A 338 17.46 15.07 7.49
CA ARG A 338 18.63 15.84 7.10
C ARG A 338 18.26 17.28 6.69
N TYR A 339 17.85 18.19 7.58
CA TYR A 339 18.26 19.60 7.34
C TYR A 339 18.49 20.36 8.65
N HIS A 340 19.79 20.58 8.84
CA HIS A 340 20.55 21.31 9.85
C HIS A 340 20.00 22.69 10.24
N LYS A 341 20.02 22.99 11.54
CA LYS A 341 20.72 24.21 11.99
C LYS A 341 22.19 23.84 12.10
N GLU A 342 23.06 24.71 11.63
CA GLU A 342 24.51 24.52 11.58
C GLU A 342 25.06 23.95 12.90
N GLY A 343 25.83 22.85 12.83
CA GLY A 343 26.68 22.36 13.93
C GLY A 343 26.21 21.15 14.76
N GLN A 344 24.99 20.60 14.60
CA GLN A 344 24.54 19.44 15.40
C GLN A 344 24.24 18.18 14.56
N LYS A 345 24.74 17.02 15.03
CA LYS A 345 24.44 15.69 14.44
C LYS A 345 23.05 15.22 14.92
N PRO A 346 22.14 14.79 14.02
CA PRO A 346 20.75 14.49 14.36
C PRO A 346 20.55 13.13 15.07
N VAL A 347 21.53 12.23 15.00
CA VAL A 347 21.51 10.90 15.61
C VAL A 347 22.91 10.59 16.13
N GLU A 348 23.00 10.04 17.34
CA GLU A 348 24.25 9.57 17.91
C GLU A 348 24.52 8.13 17.42
N ILE A 349 25.50 7.95 16.53
CA ILE A 349 25.94 6.63 16.05
C ILE A 349 26.92 6.07 17.08
N LEU A 350 26.57 4.91 17.64
CA LEU A 350 27.32 4.28 18.73
C LEU A 350 28.34 3.27 18.19
N LYS A 351 27.96 2.44 17.20
CA LYS A 351 28.82 1.44 16.56
C LYS A 351 28.42 1.22 15.10
N ASP A 352 29.41 1.03 14.25
CA ASP A 352 29.26 0.71 12.81
C ASP A 352 29.35 -0.81 12.55
N GLU A 353 29.12 -1.25 11.31
CA GLU A 353 29.18 -2.67 10.88
C GLU A 353 30.52 -3.36 11.23
N ASP A 354 31.62 -2.59 11.32
CA ASP A 354 32.95 -3.05 11.72
C ASP A 354 33.21 -3.04 13.25
N GLY A 355 32.19 -2.75 14.07
CA GLY A 355 32.30 -2.72 15.54
C GLY A 355 33.10 -1.55 16.12
N LYS A 356 33.50 -0.57 15.30
CA LYS A 356 34.23 0.62 15.76
C LYS A 356 33.30 1.62 16.46
N ASN A 357 33.64 1.98 17.70
CA ASN A 357 33.01 3.09 18.41
C ASN A 357 33.41 4.43 17.75
N LEU A 358 32.48 5.10 17.08
CA LEU A 358 32.74 6.38 16.40
C LEU A 358 32.78 7.60 17.33
N ASN A 359 32.48 7.40 18.62
CA ASN A 359 32.51 8.43 19.66
C ASN A 359 33.82 8.49 20.47
N SER A 360 34.81 7.63 20.19
CA SER A 360 36.15 7.84 20.76
C SER A 360 36.79 9.04 20.05
N LYS A 361 36.66 10.23 20.63
CA LYS A 361 37.58 11.32 20.33
C LYS A 361 39.01 10.77 20.48
N PRO A 362 39.93 11.03 19.56
CA PRO A 362 41.34 10.88 19.91
C PRO A 362 41.57 11.79 21.12
N ASN A 363 42.22 11.26 22.16
CA ASN A 363 42.73 12.07 23.25
C ASN A 363 43.50 13.24 22.64
N PRO A 364 43.17 14.50 22.95
CA PRO A 364 44.08 15.60 22.66
C PRO A 364 45.22 15.50 23.68
N GLY A 365 46.18 14.61 23.41
CA GLY A 365 47.27 14.33 24.33
C GLY A 365 47.96 13.00 24.05
N LEU A 366 48.67 12.93 22.92
CA LEU A 366 50.08 12.51 22.79
C LEU A 366 50.52 12.62 21.33
#